data_AF-A0A519F836-F1
#
_entry.id   AF-A0A519F836-F1
#
_cell.length_a   1.000
_cell.length_b   1.000
_cell.length_c   1.000
_cell.angle_alpha   90.00
_cell.angle_beta   90.00
_cell.angle_gamma   90.00
#
_symmetry.space_group_name_H-M   'P 1'
#
loop_
_entity.id
_entity.type
_entity.pdbx_description
1 polymer ?
#
loop_
_entity_poly.entity_id
_entity_poly.type
_entity_poly.pdbx_seq_one_letter_code
_entity_poly.pdbx_strand_id
1 'polypeptide(L)'
;MNEQFQRLIERAEQLIARIESVLPQPLSAPADWNASIAWRYRRRSTGHGVLEPVRHVAAMALDDLKEIDVQKEKIARNTRQFVEGKPANNVLLTGARGTGKSSLIRACLQAYAPQGLRLIEVDKAELTDLPDIVDVVSGRPEKFIVFSDDLSFDEGEPGYKALKSILDGSISGSAANVLIYATSNRRHLLPEYMKDNLSYTHTDDGEVHPGEVIEEKISLSERFGLWVSFYPFSQNEYLAIV
;
A
#
# COMPACT_ATOMS: atom_id res chain seq x y z
N MET A 1 1.99 -20.64 -53.47
CA MET A 1 2.45 -20.75 -52.07
C MET A 1 2.25 -22.19 -51.65
N ASN A 2 3.26 -22.84 -51.07
CA ASN A 2 3.27 -24.28 -50.82
C ASN A 2 2.34 -24.64 -49.64
N GLU A 3 1.49 -25.66 -49.76
CA GLU A 3 0.46 -26.00 -48.76
C GLU A 3 1.07 -26.35 -47.38
N GLN A 4 2.26 -26.96 -47.40
CA GLN A 4 3.06 -27.22 -46.19
C GLN A 4 3.56 -25.94 -45.52
N PHE A 5 3.86 -24.91 -46.31
CA PHE A 5 4.29 -23.60 -45.80
C PHE A 5 3.13 -22.87 -45.12
N GLN A 6 1.92 -22.99 -45.66
CA GLN A 6 0.70 -22.43 -45.06
C GLN A 6 0.37 -23.07 -43.71
N ARG A 7 0.45 -24.41 -43.60
CA ARG A 7 0.30 -25.11 -42.31
C ARG A 7 1.39 -24.76 -41.30
N LEU A 8 2.61 -24.48 -41.75
CA LEU A 8 3.69 -24.03 -40.88
C LEU A 8 3.38 -22.65 -40.29
N ILE A 9 2.89 -21.71 -41.12
CA ILE A 9 2.50 -20.37 -40.69
C ILE A 9 1.36 -20.46 -39.68
N GLU A 10 0.29 -21.21 -39.95
CA GLU A 10 -0.84 -21.38 -39.01
C GLU A 10 -0.39 -21.95 -37.66
N ARG A 11 0.52 -22.93 -37.66
CA ARG A 11 1.08 -23.49 -36.42
C ARG A 11 1.97 -22.50 -35.68
N ALA A 12 2.75 -21.69 -36.42
CA ALA A 12 3.59 -20.65 -35.83
C ALA A 12 2.73 -19.55 -35.20
N GLU A 13 1.66 -19.10 -35.86
CA GLU A 13 0.70 -18.13 -35.31
C GLU A 13 0.03 -18.65 -34.04
N GLN A 14 -0.40 -19.92 -34.03
CA GLN A 14 -0.96 -20.54 -32.82
C GLN A 14 0.06 -20.64 -31.67
N LEU A 15 1.32 -20.91 -31.98
CA LEU A 15 2.39 -20.94 -30.98
C LEU A 15 2.68 -19.54 -30.45
N ILE A 16 2.78 -18.54 -31.32
CA ILE A 16 3.00 -17.13 -30.96
C ILE A 16 1.86 -16.64 -30.07
N ALA A 17 0.60 -16.88 -30.44
CA ALA A 17 -0.56 -16.49 -29.62
C ALA A 17 -0.54 -17.16 -28.23
N ARG A 18 -0.10 -18.42 -28.14
CA ARG A 18 0.08 -19.11 -26.85
C ARG A 18 1.23 -18.52 -26.04
N ILE A 19 2.35 -18.19 -26.68
CA ILE A 19 3.48 -17.56 -26.00
C ILE A 19 3.08 -16.16 -25.51
N GLU A 20 2.43 -15.34 -26.33
CA GLU A 20 1.91 -14.02 -25.95
C GLU A 20 0.93 -14.08 -24.77
N SER A 21 0.16 -15.17 -24.64
CA SER A 21 -0.75 -15.39 -23.51
C SER A 21 -0.05 -15.78 -22.20
N VAL A 22 1.24 -16.10 -22.24
CA VAL A 22 2.05 -16.57 -21.09
C VAL A 22 3.21 -15.62 -20.80
N LEU A 23 3.58 -14.74 -21.72
CA LEU A 23 4.58 -13.70 -21.49
C LEU A 23 4.05 -12.68 -20.46
N PRO A 24 4.88 -12.20 -19.52
CA PRO A 24 4.47 -11.14 -18.61
C PRO A 24 4.13 -9.88 -19.40
N GLN A 25 2.84 -9.54 -19.45
CA GLN A 25 2.37 -8.26 -19.97
C GLN A 25 2.36 -7.22 -18.85
N PRO A 26 2.63 -5.95 -19.19
CA PRO A 26 2.57 -4.86 -18.23
C PRO A 26 1.19 -4.77 -17.57
N LEU A 27 1.15 -4.26 -16.34
CA LEU A 27 -0.09 -4.02 -15.62
C LEU A 27 -1.04 -3.21 -16.50
N SER A 28 -2.21 -3.79 -16.77
CA SER A 28 -3.23 -3.14 -17.58
C SER A 28 -4.17 -2.32 -16.70
N ALA A 29 -4.45 -1.09 -17.10
CA ALA A 29 -5.45 -0.26 -16.46
C ALA A 29 -6.84 -0.92 -16.57
N PRO A 30 -7.70 -0.78 -15.54
CA PRO A 30 -9.12 -1.08 -15.63
C PRO A 30 -9.77 -0.47 -16.88
N ALA A 31 -10.64 -1.25 -17.52
CA ALA A 31 -11.42 -0.79 -18.66
C ALA A 31 -12.40 0.34 -18.30
N ASP A 32 -12.96 0.30 -17.08
CA ASP A 32 -13.84 1.34 -16.55
C ASP A 32 -13.50 1.65 -15.09
N TRP A 33 -12.88 2.80 -14.86
CA TRP A 33 -12.52 3.28 -13.52
C TRP A 33 -13.71 3.75 -12.68
N ASN A 34 -14.89 3.92 -13.28
CA ASN A 34 -16.11 4.25 -12.56
C ASN A 34 -16.84 3.00 -12.03
N ALA A 35 -16.39 1.80 -12.39
CA ALA A 35 -16.98 0.54 -11.92
C ALA A 35 -16.86 0.34 -10.39
N SER A 36 -15.87 0.97 -9.74
CA SER A 36 -15.77 1.02 -8.28
C SER A 36 -14.89 2.17 -7.79
N ILE A 37 -15.15 2.59 -6.54
CA ILE A 37 -14.29 3.52 -5.81
C ILE A 37 -13.08 2.82 -5.16
N ALA A 38 -13.11 1.49 -5.08
CA ALA A 38 -12.03 0.67 -4.53
C ALA A 38 -11.64 -0.45 -5.49
N TRP A 39 -10.35 -0.72 -5.54
CA TRP A 39 -9.72 -1.68 -6.41
C TRP A 39 -8.82 -2.58 -5.57
N ARG A 40 -8.60 -3.81 -6.03
CA ARG A 40 -7.63 -4.72 -5.45
C ARG A 40 -6.64 -5.11 -6.53
N TYR A 41 -5.36 -4.87 -6.27
CA TYR A 41 -4.31 -5.43 -7.10
C TYR A 41 -4.22 -6.94 -6.86
N ARG A 42 -4.04 -7.69 -7.94
CA ARG A 42 -3.75 -9.12 -7.89
C ARG A 42 -2.80 -9.50 -8.99
N ARG A 43 -1.81 -10.33 -8.66
CA ARG A 43 -1.03 -11.04 -9.66
C ARG A 43 -1.73 -12.35 -10.06
N ARG A 44 -2.03 -12.49 -11.35
CA ARG A 44 -2.54 -13.75 -11.93
C ARG A 44 -1.41 -14.78 -12.02
N SER A 45 -1.78 -16.06 -12.09
CA SER A 45 -0.82 -17.18 -12.22
C SER A 45 0.05 -17.10 -13.49
N THR A 46 -0.39 -16.34 -14.49
CA THR A 46 0.35 -16.04 -15.73
C THR A 46 1.39 -14.91 -15.55
N GLY A 47 1.52 -14.34 -14.36
CA GLY A 47 2.46 -13.25 -14.05
C GLY A 47 1.87 -11.85 -14.23
N HIS A 48 0.72 -11.72 -14.90
CA HIS A 48 0.05 -10.44 -15.13
C HIS A 48 -0.54 -9.84 -13.86
N GLY A 49 -0.19 -8.59 -13.57
CA GLY A 49 -0.91 -7.78 -12.60
C GLY A 49 -2.24 -7.30 -13.17
N VAL A 50 -3.29 -7.30 -12.35
CA VAL A 50 -4.60 -6.72 -12.68
C VAL A 50 -5.17 -5.95 -11.49
N LEU A 51 -5.90 -4.86 -11.79
CA LEU A 51 -6.71 -4.14 -10.81
C LEU A 51 -8.16 -4.59 -10.92
N GLU A 52 -8.64 -5.33 -9.92
CA GLU A 52 -10.02 -5.83 -9.86
C GLU A 52 -10.92 -4.87 -9.06
N PRO A 53 -12.13 -4.54 -9.54
CA PRO A 53 -13.03 -3.67 -8.79
C PRO A 53 -13.56 -4.39 -7.55
N VAL A 54 -13.46 -3.74 -6.40
CA VAL A 54 -14.10 -4.22 -5.17
C VAL A 54 -15.59 -3.88 -5.27
N ARG A 55 -16.42 -4.91 -5.50
CA ARG A 55 -17.87 -4.75 -5.73
C ARG A 55 -18.65 -4.36 -4.49
N HIS A 56 -18.16 -4.76 -3.32
CA HIS A 56 -18.80 -4.49 -2.04
C HIS A 56 -17.79 -3.84 -1.10
N VAL A 57 -17.74 -2.51 -1.13
CA VAL A 57 -17.05 -1.73 -0.12
C VAL A 57 -18.00 -1.61 1.06
N ALA A 58 -17.65 -2.19 2.21
CA ALA A 58 -18.45 -2.06 3.42
C ALA A 58 -18.60 -0.58 3.78
N ALA A 59 -19.83 -0.08 3.76
CA ALA A 59 -20.12 1.29 4.12
C ALA A 59 -19.96 1.44 5.65
N MET A 60 -19.12 2.39 6.06
CA MET A 60 -18.90 2.77 7.45
C MET A 60 -18.63 4.26 7.48
N ALA A 61 -19.44 5.01 8.22
CA ALA A 61 -19.19 6.43 8.38
C ALA A 61 -18.03 6.66 9.38
N LEU A 62 -17.35 7.79 9.23
CA LEU A 62 -16.31 8.19 10.20
C LEU A 62 -16.88 8.35 11.61
N ASP A 63 -18.15 8.75 11.73
CA ASP A 63 -18.82 8.96 13.01
C ASP A 63 -19.21 7.64 13.71
N ASP A 64 -19.23 6.52 12.98
CA ASP A 64 -19.49 5.19 13.54
C ASP A 64 -18.29 4.67 14.33
N LEU A 65 -17.09 5.18 14.04
CA LEU A 65 -15.87 4.81 14.74
C LEU A 65 -15.74 5.62 16.05
N LYS A 66 -15.96 4.95 17.18
CA LYS A 66 -15.86 5.55 18.52
C LYS A 66 -14.44 5.44 19.09
N GLU A 67 -14.12 6.30 20.05
CA GLU A 67 -12.88 6.26 20.84
C GLU A 67 -11.56 6.45 20.05
N ILE A 68 -11.64 6.96 18.82
CA ILE A 68 -10.49 7.23 17.96
C ILE A 68 -10.51 8.62 17.32
N ASP A 69 -11.10 9.61 18.01
CA ASP A 69 -11.33 10.97 17.47
C ASP A 69 -10.06 11.67 17.02
N VAL A 70 -8.98 11.56 17.79
CA VAL A 70 -7.67 12.16 17.43
C VAL A 70 -7.10 11.51 16.17
N GLN A 71 -7.22 10.19 16.04
CA GLN A 71 -6.78 9.44 14.86
C GLN A 71 -7.63 9.80 13.64
N LYS A 72 -8.95 9.88 13.81
CA LYS A 72 -9.89 10.32 12.77
C LYS A 72 -9.55 11.71 12.24
N GLU A 73 -9.33 12.68 13.13
CA GLU A 73 -9.03 14.05 12.73
C GLU A 73 -7.73 14.13 11.92
N LYS A 74 -6.67 13.46 12.38
CA LYS A 74 -5.37 13.41 11.68
C LYS A 74 -5.50 12.84 10.27
N ILE A 75 -6.13 11.68 10.13
CA ILE A 75 -6.32 11.02 8.83
C ILE A 75 -7.23 11.87 7.94
N ALA A 76 -8.40 12.29 8.45
CA ALA A 76 -9.36 13.06 7.68
C ALA A 76 -8.76 14.38 7.17
N ARG A 77 -7.95 15.08 7.97
CA ARG A 77 -7.25 16.29 7.55
C ARG A 77 -6.24 16.01 6.44
N ASN A 78 -5.42 14.97 6.58
CA ASN A 78 -4.42 14.58 5.59
C ASN A 78 -5.07 14.16 4.27
N THR A 79 -6.12 13.32 4.33
CA THR A 79 -6.87 12.89 3.15
C THR A 79 -7.60 14.04 2.49
N ARG A 80 -8.18 14.98 3.26
CA ARG A 80 -8.80 16.20 2.72
C ARG A 80 -7.80 17.04 1.93
N GLN A 81 -6.62 17.29 2.50
CA GLN A 81 -5.56 18.02 1.81
C GLN A 81 -5.21 17.34 0.49
N PHE A 82 -5.06 16.02 0.50
CA PHE A 82 -4.74 15.24 -0.69
C PHE A 82 -5.78 15.37 -1.81
N VAL A 83 -7.08 15.23 -1.49
CA VAL A 83 -8.16 15.38 -2.48
C VAL A 83 -8.31 16.82 -2.98
N GLU A 84 -7.96 17.80 -2.17
CA GLU A 84 -7.88 19.21 -2.56
C GLU A 84 -6.60 19.57 -3.35
N GLY A 85 -5.71 18.60 -3.61
CA GLY A 85 -4.45 18.83 -4.32
C GLY A 85 -3.39 19.57 -3.50
N LYS A 86 -3.54 19.62 -2.18
CA LYS A 86 -2.57 20.19 -1.23
C LYS A 86 -1.55 19.12 -0.80
N PRO A 87 -0.39 19.54 -0.25
CA PRO A 87 0.57 18.60 0.32
C PRO A 87 -0.08 17.71 1.37
N ALA A 88 0.20 16.40 1.29
CA ALA A 88 -0.29 15.39 2.20
C ALA A 88 0.76 14.29 2.33
N ASN A 89 0.70 13.55 3.43
CA ASN A 89 1.73 12.59 3.81
C ASN A 89 1.28 11.15 3.57
N ASN A 90 2.25 10.28 3.25
CA ASN A 90 2.11 8.84 3.41
C ASN A 90 1.84 8.51 4.88
N VAL A 91 0.96 7.54 5.14
CA VAL A 91 0.44 7.26 6.47
C VAL A 91 0.79 5.85 6.93
N LEU A 92 1.31 5.74 8.16
CA LEU A 92 1.45 4.47 8.87
C LEU A 92 0.52 4.45 10.09
N LEU A 93 -0.40 3.48 10.13
CA LEU A 93 -1.31 3.24 11.25
C LEU A 93 -0.79 2.05 12.05
N THR A 94 -0.40 2.26 13.31
CA THR A 94 0.13 1.18 14.17
C THR A 94 -0.83 0.89 15.32
N GLY A 95 -0.90 -0.35 15.79
CA GLY A 95 -1.67 -0.71 16.98
C GLY A 95 -2.18 -2.16 16.94
N ALA A 96 -2.83 -2.61 18.01
CA ALA A 96 -3.31 -3.98 18.12
C ALA A 96 -4.39 -4.33 17.06
N ARG A 97 -4.64 -5.63 16.87
CA ARG A 97 -5.75 -6.11 16.02
C ARG A 97 -7.08 -5.69 16.65
N GLY A 98 -8.05 -5.35 15.79
CA GLY A 98 -9.39 -4.94 16.24
C GLY A 98 -9.51 -3.47 16.68
N THR A 99 -8.46 -2.66 16.64
CA THR A 99 -8.51 -1.22 17.02
C THR A 99 -9.11 -0.30 15.95
N GLY A 100 -9.62 -0.84 14.84
CA GLY A 100 -10.31 -0.05 13.80
C GLY A 100 -9.40 0.61 12.75
N LYS A 101 -8.11 0.25 12.64
CA LYS A 101 -7.16 0.83 11.65
C LYS A 101 -7.67 0.75 10.21
N SER A 102 -7.99 -0.45 9.72
CA SER A 102 -8.45 -0.68 8.34
C SER A 102 -9.86 -0.13 8.13
N SER A 103 -10.69 -0.17 9.19
CA SER A 103 -12.02 0.45 9.21
C SER A 103 -11.96 1.96 9.00
N LEU A 104 -10.99 2.64 9.64
CA LEU A 104 -10.78 4.07 9.45
C LEU A 104 -10.44 4.42 8.00
N ILE A 105 -9.58 3.63 7.34
CA ILE A 105 -9.23 3.87 5.94
C ILE A 105 -10.45 3.73 5.02
N ARG A 106 -11.29 2.71 5.26
CA ARG A 106 -12.54 2.51 4.51
C ARG A 106 -13.54 3.65 4.74
N ALA A 107 -13.68 4.12 5.99
CA ALA A 107 -14.53 5.26 6.31
C ALA A 107 -14.03 6.55 5.64
N CYS A 108 -12.71 6.77 5.60
CA CYS A 108 -12.11 7.88 4.86
C CYS A 108 -12.36 7.77 3.35
N LEU A 109 -12.24 6.58 2.77
CA LEU A 109 -12.58 6.35 1.37
C LEU A 109 -14.02 6.79 1.09
N GLN A 110 -14.97 6.34 1.90
CA GLN A 110 -16.38 6.69 1.72
C GLN A 110 -16.63 8.19 1.83
N ALA A 111 -16.02 8.87 2.80
CA ALA A 111 -16.20 10.30 3.02
C ALA A 111 -15.68 11.16 1.85
N TYR A 112 -14.60 10.73 1.19
CA TYR A 112 -13.91 11.53 0.17
C TYR A 112 -14.01 10.96 -1.25
N ALA A 113 -14.63 9.80 -1.46
CA ALA A 113 -14.88 9.24 -2.79
C ALA A 113 -15.65 10.18 -3.74
N PRO A 114 -16.66 10.96 -3.28
CA PRO A 114 -17.33 11.96 -4.11
C PRO A 114 -16.40 13.07 -4.61
N GLN A 115 -15.26 13.28 -3.94
CA GLN A 115 -14.24 14.27 -4.31
C GLN A 115 -13.14 13.65 -5.20
N GLY A 116 -13.34 12.44 -5.71
CA GLY A 116 -12.39 11.76 -6.60
C GLY A 116 -11.38 10.87 -5.89
N LEU A 117 -11.53 10.59 -4.59
CA LEU A 117 -10.69 9.61 -3.90
C LEU A 117 -10.98 8.18 -4.38
N ARG A 118 -9.94 7.39 -4.57
CA ARG A 118 -9.96 5.98 -4.91
C ARG A 118 -9.00 5.21 -4.01
N LEU A 119 -9.32 3.96 -3.73
CA LEU A 119 -8.47 3.07 -2.94
C LEU A 119 -7.97 1.91 -3.80
N ILE A 120 -6.70 1.55 -3.68
CA ILE A 120 -6.12 0.34 -4.27
C ILE A 120 -5.55 -0.51 -3.14
N GLU A 121 -6.19 -1.62 -2.82
CA GLU A 121 -5.65 -2.60 -1.88
C GLU A 121 -4.54 -3.41 -2.55
N VAL A 122 -3.36 -3.47 -1.93
CA VAL A 122 -2.20 -4.24 -2.39
C VAL A 122 -1.72 -5.13 -1.25
N ASP A 123 -1.65 -6.44 -1.51
CA ASP A 123 -1.11 -7.39 -0.55
C ASP A 123 0.40 -7.13 -0.36
N LYS A 124 0.89 -7.40 0.85
CA LYS A 124 2.32 -7.32 1.18
C LYS A 124 3.19 -8.06 0.15
N ALA A 125 2.77 -9.25 -0.29
CA ALA A 125 3.51 -10.07 -1.24
C ALA A 125 3.62 -9.44 -2.65
N GLU A 126 2.74 -8.49 -2.95
CA GLU A 126 2.59 -7.86 -4.27
C GLU A 126 3.18 -6.44 -4.30
N LEU A 127 3.74 -5.95 -3.20
CA LEU A 127 4.34 -4.61 -3.10
C LEU A 127 5.53 -4.40 -4.05
N THR A 128 6.11 -5.47 -4.61
CA THR A 128 7.14 -5.35 -5.65
C THR A 128 6.63 -4.64 -6.91
N ASP A 129 5.33 -4.68 -7.17
CA ASP A 129 4.69 -4.08 -8.35
C ASP A 129 4.17 -2.68 -8.09
N LEU A 130 4.47 -2.11 -6.91
CA LEU A 130 4.05 -0.77 -6.55
C LEU A 130 4.44 0.28 -7.60
N PRO A 131 5.64 0.24 -8.23
CA PRO A 131 5.97 1.15 -9.34
C PRO A 131 5.00 1.03 -10.51
N ASP A 132 4.68 -0.19 -10.96
CA ASP A 132 3.75 -0.41 -12.08
C ASP A 132 2.34 0.10 -11.76
N ILE A 133 1.88 -0.11 -10.51
CA ILE A 133 0.60 0.39 -10.03
C ILE A 133 0.57 1.92 -10.07
N VAL A 134 1.64 2.57 -9.59
CA VAL A 134 1.77 4.03 -9.60
C VAL A 134 1.77 4.57 -11.03
N ASP A 135 2.51 3.94 -11.94
CA ASP A 135 2.59 4.36 -13.35
C ASP A 135 1.20 4.33 -14.01
N VAL A 136 0.42 3.27 -13.78
CA VAL A 136 -0.94 3.11 -14.33
C VAL A 136 -1.91 4.18 -13.84
N VAL A 137 -1.75 4.69 -12.62
CA VAL A 137 -2.66 5.71 -12.05
C VAL A 137 -2.13 7.13 -12.17
N SER A 138 -0.84 7.34 -12.41
CA SER A 138 -0.19 8.65 -12.39
C SER A 138 -0.83 9.68 -13.33
N GLY A 139 -1.30 9.25 -14.50
CA GLY A 139 -1.94 10.11 -15.50
C GLY A 139 -3.42 10.42 -15.24
N ARG A 140 -3.99 9.93 -14.13
CA ARG A 140 -5.42 10.03 -13.85
C ARG A 140 -5.77 11.27 -13.01
N PRO A 141 -6.97 11.86 -13.21
CA PRO A 141 -7.43 12.99 -12.41
C PRO A 141 -7.82 12.60 -10.98
N GLU A 142 -8.22 11.34 -10.76
CA GLU A 142 -8.55 10.83 -9.43
C GLU A 142 -7.33 10.81 -8.50
N LYS A 143 -7.59 10.80 -7.20
CA LYS A 143 -6.58 10.69 -6.14
C LYS A 143 -6.59 9.28 -5.57
N PHE A 144 -5.45 8.60 -5.58
CA PHE A 144 -5.34 7.20 -5.20
C PHE A 144 -4.62 7.05 -3.86
N ILE A 145 -5.25 6.33 -2.94
CA ILE A 145 -4.56 5.75 -1.79
C ILE A 145 -4.23 4.31 -2.15
N VAL A 146 -2.95 3.97 -2.19
CA VAL A 146 -2.51 2.58 -2.20
C VAL A 146 -2.43 2.10 -0.76
N PHE A 147 -3.19 1.07 -0.44
CA PHE A 147 -3.40 0.57 0.91
C PHE A 147 -2.85 -0.84 1.08
N SER A 148 -1.99 -1.05 2.08
CA SER A 148 -1.52 -2.37 2.49
C SER A 148 -1.88 -2.65 3.94
N ASP A 149 -2.61 -3.74 4.19
CA ASP A 149 -3.10 -4.10 5.52
C ASP A 149 -2.16 -5.09 6.21
N ASP A 150 -2.00 -4.97 7.54
CA ASP A 150 -1.09 -5.77 8.37
C ASP A 150 0.35 -5.87 7.83
N LEU A 151 0.89 -4.72 7.41
CA LEU A 151 2.22 -4.61 6.86
C LEU A 151 3.28 -4.93 7.91
N SER A 152 4.08 -5.94 7.62
CA SER A 152 5.31 -6.31 8.34
C SER A 152 6.17 -7.11 7.39
N PHE A 153 7.48 -6.94 7.37
CA PHE A 153 8.39 -7.63 6.45
C PHE A 153 9.32 -8.55 7.23
N ASP A 154 9.70 -9.68 6.64
CA ASP A 154 10.84 -10.47 7.09
C ASP A 154 12.12 -10.02 6.37
N GLU A 155 13.29 -10.44 6.89
CA GLU A 155 14.58 -10.07 6.30
C GLU A 155 14.70 -10.60 4.86
N GLY A 156 15.10 -9.72 3.94
CA GLY A 156 15.32 -10.07 2.53
C GLY A 156 14.06 -10.01 1.65
N GLU A 157 12.90 -9.64 2.19
CA GLU A 157 11.70 -9.50 1.37
C GLU A 157 11.82 -8.37 0.34
N PRO A 158 11.53 -8.63 -0.95
CA PRO A 158 11.73 -7.65 -2.02
C PRO A 158 10.74 -6.47 -1.93
N GLY A 159 9.54 -6.69 -1.37
CA GLY A 159 8.52 -5.65 -1.21
C GLY A 159 8.99 -4.47 -0.35
N TYR A 160 9.89 -4.70 0.60
CA TYR A 160 10.53 -3.66 1.41
C TYR A 160 11.23 -2.62 0.53
N LYS A 161 12.04 -3.06 -0.44
CA LYS A 161 12.84 -2.16 -1.30
C LYS A 161 11.95 -1.33 -2.22
N ALA A 162 10.90 -1.94 -2.75
CA ALA A 162 9.93 -1.25 -3.61
C ALA A 162 9.20 -0.14 -2.83
N LEU A 163 8.68 -0.46 -1.64
CA LEU A 163 8.04 0.53 -0.77
C LEU A 163 9.01 1.65 -0.36
N LYS A 164 10.23 1.29 0.04
CA LYS A 164 11.31 2.22 0.41
C LYS A 164 11.57 3.26 -0.68
N SER A 165 11.68 2.81 -1.93
CA SER A 165 11.93 3.64 -3.11
C SER A 165 10.81 4.63 -3.40
N ILE A 166 9.55 4.20 -3.26
CA ILE A 166 8.38 5.07 -3.47
C ILE A 166 8.25 6.12 -2.36
N LEU A 167 8.49 5.74 -1.10
CA LEU A 167 8.45 6.67 0.02
C LEU A 167 9.57 7.72 -0.03
N ASP A 168 10.74 7.38 -0.58
CA ASP A 168 11.83 8.34 -0.83
C ASP A 168 11.54 9.34 -1.96
N GLY A 169 10.51 9.07 -2.77
CA GLY A 169 10.24 9.88 -3.95
C GLY A 169 11.36 9.82 -4.97
N SER A 170 11.91 8.62 -5.24
CA SER A 170 12.93 8.42 -6.30
C SER A 170 12.50 9.07 -7.63
N ILE A 171 13.49 9.37 -8.49
CA ILE A 171 13.48 10.31 -9.65
C ILE A 171 12.22 10.33 -10.53
N SER A 172 11.41 9.26 -10.57
CA SER A 172 10.11 9.20 -11.23
C SER A 172 8.98 9.95 -10.49
N GLY A 173 9.25 10.50 -9.30
CA GLY A 173 8.35 11.32 -8.49
C GLY A 173 7.30 10.50 -7.76
N SER A 174 7.05 10.79 -6.48
CA SER A 174 5.78 10.39 -5.88
C SER A 174 4.68 11.03 -6.73
N ALA A 175 3.93 10.25 -7.48
CA ALA A 175 2.89 10.79 -8.34
C ALA A 175 1.99 11.70 -7.47
N ALA A 176 1.77 12.95 -7.89
CA ALA A 176 1.06 13.96 -7.09
C ALA A 176 -0.41 13.58 -6.78
N ASN A 177 -0.86 12.46 -7.33
CA ASN A 177 -2.15 11.86 -7.13
C ASN A 177 -2.09 10.47 -6.44
N VAL A 178 -0.96 10.09 -5.82
CA VAL A 178 -0.82 8.82 -5.08
C VAL A 178 -0.29 9.06 -3.67
N LEU A 179 -0.91 8.41 -2.68
CA LEU A 179 -0.38 8.27 -1.32
C LEU A 179 -0.35 6.80 -0.90
N ILE A 180 0.62 6.43 -0.08
CA ILE A 180 0.73 5.11 0.53
C ILE A 180 0.19 5.16 1.96
N TYR A 181 -0.82 4.33 2.23
CA TYR A 181 -1.37 4.11 3.57
C TYR A 181 -1.09 2.66 3.95
N ALA A 182 -0.57 2.42 5.15
CA ALA A 182 -0.35 1.06 5.63
C ALA A 182 -0.85 0.92 7.07
N THR A 183 -1.40 -0.25 7.41
CA THR A 183 -1.58 -0.63 8.82
C THR A 183 -0.48 -1.59 9.24
N SER A 184 -0.10 -1.58 10.51
CA SER A 184 0.77 -2.59 11.09
C SER A 184 0.35 -2.91 12.51
N ASN A 185 0.50 -4.18 12.89
CA ASN A 185 0.41 -4.59 14.28
C ASN A 185 1.74 -4.43 15.03
N ARG A 186 2.83 -4.09 14.32
CA ARG A 186 4.15 -3.79 14.88
C ARG A 186 4.43 -2.29 14.77
N ARG A 187 5.24 -1.77 15.69
CA ARG A 187 5.70 -0.37 15.61
C ARG A 187 6.71 -0.19 14.47
N HIS A 188 7.61 -1.17 14.29
CA HIS A 188 8.58 -1.20 13.21
C HIS A 188 8.18 -2.28 12.19
N LEU A 189 8.30 -1.94 10.91
CA LEU A 189 7.88 -2.82 9.83
C LEU A 189 8.82 -4.02 9.65
N LEU A 190 10.06 -3.95 10.11
CA LEU A 190 11.02 -5.06 10.12
C LEU A 190 11.20 -5.61 11.55
N PRO A 191 11.46 -6.93 11.71
CA PRO A 191 11.73 -7.52 13.02
C PRO A 191 13.04 -7.01 13.59
N GLU A 192 13.02 -6.69 14.87
CA GLU A 192 14.21 -6.42 15.67
C GLU A 192 14.63 -7.71 16.38
N TYR A 193 15.84 -8.19 16.14
CA TYR A 193 16.38 -9.32 16.87
C TYR A 193 17.30 -8.82 17.98
N MET A 194 17.32 -9.49 19.14
CA MET A 194 18.24 -9.16 20.23
C MET A 194 19.72 -9.21 19.81
N LYS A 195 20.06 -10.04 18.81
CA LYS A 195 21.40 -10.08 18.21
C LYS A 195 21.78 -8.77 17.50
N ASP A 196 20.79 -8.06 16.95
CA ASP A 196 21.01 -6.78 16.29
C ASP A 196 21.41 -5.74 17.35
N ASN A 197 20.92 -5.89 18.59
CA ASN A 197 21.33 -5.08 19.73
C ASN A 197 22.76 -5.34 20.24
N LEU A 198 23.45 -6.37 19.73
CA LEU A 198 24.85 -6.62 20.05
C LEU A 198 25.81 -5.82 19.17
N SER A 199 25.32 -5.20 18.10
CA SER A 199 26.09 -4.33 17.21
C SER A 199 26.13 -2.87 17.65
N TYR A 200 25.56 -2.54 18.82
CA TYR A 200 25.66 -1.19 19.36
C TYR A 200 27.11 -0.91 19.79
N THR A 201 27.73 0.03 19.11
CA THR A 201 29.02 0.59 19.52
C THR A 201 28.78 1.67 20.56
N HIS A 202 29.43 1.54 21.71
CA HIS A 202 29.47 2.59 22.71
C HIS A 202 30.62 3.53 22.34
N THR A 203 30.36 4.83 22.21
CA THR A 203 31.43 5.84 22.20
C THR A 203 31.91 6.11 23.63
N ASP A 204 33.13 6.62 23.79
CA ASP A 204 33.73 6.90 25.12
C ASP A 204 32.91 7.90 25.96
N ASP A 205 31.98 8.64 25.35
CA ASP A 205 31.06 9.57 26.00
C ASP A 205 29.71 8.94 26.43
N GLY A 206 29.54 7.63 26.22
CA GLY A 206 28.34 6.90 26.64
C GLY A 206 27.15 7.00 25.69
N GLU A 207 27.34 7.56 24.49
CA GLU A 207 26.31 7.56 23.44
C GLU A 207 26.22 6.18 22.77
N VAL A 208 24.98 5.71 22.64
CA VAL A 208 24.64 4.39 22.13
C VAL A 208 24.20 4.56 20.67
N HIS A 209 25.08 4.20 19.72
CA HIS A 209 24.78 4.26 18.30
C HIS A 209 24.18 2.94 17.81
N PRO A 210 22.96 2.93 17.24
CA PRO A 210 22.41 1.74 16.60
C PRO A 210 23.32 1.27 15.47
N GLY A 211 23.53 -0.04 15.35
CA GLY A 211 24.27 -0.59 14.21
C GLY A 211 23.55 -0.31 12.89
N GLU A 212 24.29 -0.24 11.77
CA GLU A 212 23.77 0.09 10.43
C GLU A 212 22.50 -0.71 10.03
N VAL A 213 22.38 -1.96 10.49
CA VAL A 213 21.23 -2.84 10.25
C VAL A 213 19.96 -2.36 10.97
N ILE A 214 20.09 -1.78 12.16
CA ILE A 214 18.96 -1.22 12.93
C ILE A 214 18.54 0.14 12.34
N GLU A 215 19.50 0.99 11.98
CA GLU A 215 19.20 2.26 11.29
C GLU A 215 18.41 2.01 10.00
N GLU A 216 18.79 0.99 9.22
CA GLU A 216 18.04 0.65 8.02
C GLU A 216 16.61 0.19 8.34
N LYS A 217 16.41 -0.61 9.40
CA LYS A 217 15.08 -1.09 9.84
C LYS A 217 14.15 0.03 10.31
N ILE A 218 14.68 1.01 11.02
CA ILE A 218 13.94 2.19 11.50
C ILE A 218 13.63 3.14 10.33
N SER A 219 14.59 3.29 9.40
CA SER A 219 14.53 4.27 8.30
C SER A 219 13.28 4.16 7.42
N LEU A 220 12.73 2.95 7.21
CA LEU A 220 11.54 2.81 6.37
C LEU A 220 10.29 3.39 7.04
N SER A 221 10.10 3.05 8.32
CA SER A 221 8.91 3.47 9.04
C SER A 221 8.90 5.00 9.14
N GLU A 222 10.06 5.62 9.37
CA GLU A 222 10.20 7.08 9.54
C GLU A 222 9.87 7.89 8.27
N ARG A 223 9.89 7.24 7.10
CA ARG A 223 9.53 7.89 5.82
C ARG A 223 8.03 8.06 5.63
N PHE A 224 7.21 7.44 6.47
CA PHE A 224 5.81 7.82 6.56
C PHE A 224 5.70 9.17 7.25
N GLY A 225 5.33 10.21 6.50
CA GLY A 225 5.22 11.57 7.04
C GLY A 225 4.09 11.77 8.06
N LEU A 226 3.19 10.80 8.23
CA LEU A 226 2.17 10.82 9.26
C LEU A 226 2.04 9.45 9.95
N TRP A 227 2.34 9.42 11.24
CA TRP A 227 2.17 8.24 12.09
C TRP A 227 0.93 8.39 12.97
N VAL A 228 0.09 7.36 12.97
CA VAL A 228 -1.14 7.32 13.76
C VAL A 228 -1.17 6.05 14.58
N SER A 229 -1.01 6.20 15.89
CA SER A 229 -0.99 5.07 16.82
C SER A 229 -2.37 4.82 17.43
N PHE A 230 -2.76 3.56 17.47
CA PHE A 230 -3.98 3.04 18.07
C PHE A 230 -3.61 2.24 19.31
N TYR A 231 -4.10 2.71 20.45
CA TYR A 231 -3.91 2.01 21.71
C TYR A 231 -4.99 0.92 21.87
N PRO A 232 -4.70 -0.18 22.59
CA PRO A 232 -5.73 -1.14 22.95
C PRO A 232 -6.85 -0.43 23.70
N PHE A 233 -8.09 -0.79 23.38
CA PHE A 233 -9.25 -0.22 24.07
C PHE A 233 -9.20 -0.57 25.56
N SER A 234 -9.54 0.40 26.41
CA SER A 234 -9.89 0.10 27.79
C SER A 234 -11.15 -0.77 27.84
N GLN A 235 -11.37 -1.50 28.94
CA GLN A 235 -12.56 -2.36 29.08
C GLN A 235 -13.87 -1.56 28.91
N ASN A 236 -13.87 -0.28 29.32
CA ASN A 236 -15.00 0.63 29.14
C ASN A 236 -15.20 1.05 27.68
N GLU A 237 -14.10 1.30 26.94
CA GLU A 237 -14.15 1.63 25.51
C GLU A 237 -14.63 0.45 24.67
N TYR A 238 -14.22 -0.79 25.02
CA TYR A 238 -14.72 -1.99 24.36
C TYR A 238 -16.24 -2.13 24.50
N LEU A 239 -16.79 -1.84 25.69
CA LEU A 239 -18.23 -1.85 25.95
C LEU A 239 -19.01 -0.76 25.21
N ALA A 240 -18.36 0.33 24.79
CA ALA A 240 -18.98 1.39 23.99
C ALA A 240 -19.05 1.05 22.48
N ILE A 241 -18.30 0.02 22.05
CA ILE A 241 -18.19 -0.40 20.64
C ILE A 241 -19.15 -1.55 20.30
N VAL A 242 -19.58 -2.37 21.27
CA VAL A 242 -20.46 -3.55 21.11
C VAL A 242 -21.95 -3.19 21.19
#